data_AF-A0A023HCD5-F1
#
_entry.id   AF-A0A023HCD5-F1
#
_cell.length_a   1.000
_cell.length_b   1.000
_cell.length_c   1.000
_cell.angle_alpha   90.00
_cell.angle_beta   90.00
_cell.angle_gamma   90.00
#
_symmetry.space_group_name_H-M   'P 1'
#
loop_
_entity.id
_entity.type
_entity.pdbx_description
1 polymer ?
#
loop_
_entity_poly.entity_id
_entity_poly.type
_entity_poly.pdbx_seq_one_letter_code
_entity_poly.pdbx_strand_id
1 'polypeptide(L)' 'MLKLIWLSVSIFLIFLIVIRVPNNGGLDNFASKTDILGSPGSAERFLNNLTWVLIAIYVLLAIKFNLAV' A
#
# COMPACT_ATOMS: atom_id res chain seq x y z
N MET A 1 -23.60 -3.54 1.20
CA MET A 1 -22.78 -2.36 0.81
C MET A 1 -21.40 -2.36 1.47
N LEU A 2 -21.30 -2.30 2.80
CA LEU A 2 -20.01 -2.12 3.51
C LEU A 2 -19.04 -3.32 3.36
N LYS A 3 -19.54 -4.55 3.21
CA LYS A 3 -18.72 -5.75 2.90
C LYS A 3 -18.03 -5.68 1.52
N LEU A 4 -18.67 -5.05 0.54
CA LEU A 4 -18.12 -4.90 -0.82
C LEU A 4 -16.96 -3.89 -0.82
N ILE A 5 -17.08 -2.83 -0.02
CA ILE A 5 -16.01 -1.85 0.22
C ILE A 5 -14.82 -2.53 0.91
N TRP A 6 -15.07 -3.36 1.92
CA TRP A 6 -14.02 -4.12 2.60
C TRP A 6 -13.27 -5.07 1.67
N LEU A 7 -13.99 -5.76 0.79
CA LEU A 7 -13.39 -6.61 -0.24
C LEU A 7 -12.53 -5.80 -1.22
N SER A 8 -13.01 -4.64 -1.67
CA SER A 8 -12.24 -3.73 -2.53
C SER A 8 -10.95 -3.23 -1.85
N VAL A 9 -11.02 -2.80 -0.59
CA VAL A 9 -9.85 -2.37 0.20
C VAL A 9 -8.84 -3.50 0.36
N SER A 10 -9.31 -4.73 0.57
CA SER A 10 -8.44 -5.92 0.71
C SER A 10 -7.70 -6.21 -0.59
N ILE A 11 -8.40 -6.22 -1.72
CA ILE A 11 -7.81 -6.43 -3.04
C ILE A 11 -6.79 -5.33 -3.36
N PHE A 12 -7.15 -4.07 -3.09
CA PHE A 12 -6.26 -2.94 -3.33
C PHE A 12 -4.98 -3.01 -2.48
N LEU A 13 -5.10 -3.43 -1.21
CA LEU A 13 -3.94 -3.68 -0.34
C LEU A 13 -3.02 -4.77 -0.89
N ILE A 14 -3.59 -5.88 -1.39
CA ILE A 14 -2.80 -6.96 -1.99
C ILE A 14 -2.01 -6.43 -3.18
N PHE A 15 -2.65 -5.69 -4.09
CA PHE A 15 -1.95 -5.07 -5.23
C PHE A 15 -0.84 -4.11 -4.79
N LEU A 16 -1.11 -3.26 -3.79
CA LEU A 16 -0.13 -2.30 -3.27
C LEU A 16 1.10 -3.00 -2.67
N ILE A 17 0.90 -4.09 -1.95
CA ILE A 17 2.00 -4.88 -1.37
C ILE A 17 2.80 -5.59 -2.47
N VAL A 18 2.14 -6.17 -3.47
CA VAL A 18 2.80 -6.87 -4.58
C VAL A 18 3.60 -5.92 -5.48
N ILE A 19 3.09 -4.71 -5.73
CA ILE A 19 3.81 -3.69 -6.53
C ILE A 19 5.05 -3.18 -5.80
N ARG A 20 5.12 -3.31 -4.48
CA ARG A 20 6.23 -2.79 -3.68
C ARG A 20 7.48 -3.66 -3.89
N VAL A 21 8.36 -3.23 -4.80
CA VAL A 21 9.66 -3.87 -5.05
C VAL A 21 10.54 -3.75 -3.79
N PRO A 22 11.20 -4.84 -3.34
CA PRO A 22 12.12 -4.78 -2.21
C PRO A 22 13.28 -3.84 -2.53
N ASN A 23 13.47 -2.83 -1.67
CA ASN A 23 14.52 -1.83 -1.83
C ASN A 23 15.87 -2.40 -1.33
N ASN A 24 16.51 -3.24 -2.13
CA ASN A 24 17.85 -3.77 -1.87
C ASN A 24 18.90 -2.84 -2.49
N GLY A 25 19.21 -1.74 -1.79
CA GLY A 25 20.07 -0.64 -2.23
C GLY A 25 21.58 -0.94 -2.34
N GLY A 26 21.98 -2.04 -2.98
CA GLY A 26 23.39 -2.41 -3.13
C GLY A 26 24.09 -1.78 -4.35
N LEU A 27 23.44 -1.74 -5.52
CA LEU A 27 24.06 -1.35 -6.79
C LEU A 27 23.16 -0.55 -7.76
N ASP A 28 21.87 -0.36 -7.44
CA ASP A 28 20.86 0.20 -8.36
C ASP A 28 20.74 1.73 -8.34
N ASN A 29 21.46 2.43 -7.46
CA ASN A 29 21.47 3.91 -7.43
C ASN A 29 22.25 4.57 -8.59
N PHE A 30 22.96 3.79 -9.43
CA PHE A 30 23.75 4.32 -10.55
C PHE A 30 22.97 4.48 -11.87
N ALA A 31 21.77 3.90 -12.00
CA ALA A 31 20.94 4.00 -13.19
C ALA A 31 19.68 4.83 -12.90
N SER A 32 19.89 6.12 -12.66
CA SER A 32 18.81 7.03 -12.28
C SER A 32 17.79 7.26 -13.40
N LYS A 33 16.51 7.27 -12.99
CA LYS A 33 15.37 8.07 -13.49
C LYS A 33 14.54 7.49 -14.64
N THR A 34 13.48 6.78 -14.27
CA THR A 34 12.19 6.94 -14.94
C THR A 34 11.22 7.52 -13.91
N ASP A 35 11.03 8.85 -13.95
CA ASP A 35 10.17 9.60 -13.04
C ASP A 35 8.68 9.42 -13.40
N ILE A 36 8.18 8.18 -13.42
CA ILE A 36 6.78 7.87 -13.81
C ILE A 36 5.79 8.35 -12.73
N LEU A 37 6.25 8.50 -11.48
CA LEU A 37 5.43 8.89 -10.31
C LEU A 37 6.07 10.07 -9.52
N GLY A 38 7.04 10.78 -10.11
CA GLY A 38 7.90 11.75 -9.42
C GLY A 38 9.20 11.11 -8.89
N SER A 39 9.90 11.79 -7.98
CA SER A 39 11.19 11.28 -7.50
C SER A 39 11.02 9.91 -6.83
N PRO A 40 11.89 8.92 -7.11
CA PRO A 40 11.74 7.55 -6.62
C PRO A 40 11.52 7.46 -5.10
N GLY A 41 12.26 8.26 -4.33
CA GLY A 41 12.12 8.30 -2.86
C GLY A 41 10.83 8.98 -2.36
N SER A 42 10.24 9.92 -3.12
CA SER A 42 8.98 10.57 -2.73
C SER A 42 7.78 9.67 -3.03
N ALA A 43 7.76 9.03 -4.19
CA ALA A 43 6.72 8.08 -4.58
C ALA A 43 6.69 6.87 -3.63
N GLU A 44 7.86 6.34 -3.24
CA GLU A 44 7.96 5.26 -2.27
C GLU A 44 7.40 5.66 -0.89
N ARG A 45 7.73 6.87 -0.40
CA ARG A 45 7.18 7.40 0.85
C ARG A 45 5.67 7.59 0.79
N PHE A 46 5.15 8.11 -0.32
CA PHE A 46 3.70 8.26 -0.52
C PHE A 46 2.99 6.90 -0.50
N LEU A 47 3.48 5.92 -1.27
CA LEU A 47 2.92 4.57 -1.31
C LEU A 47 2.99 3.88 0.05
N ASN A 48 4.08 4.07 0.80
CA ASN A 48 4.20 3.54 2.15
C ASN A 48 3.16 4.15 3.09
N ASN A 49 3.04 5.47 3.11
CA ASN A 49 2.07 6.17 3.96
C ASN A 49 0.63 5.78 3.59
N LEU A 50 0.33 5.68 2.30
CA LEU A 50 -0.97 5.22 1.80
C LEU A 50 -1.26 3.78 2.24
N THR A 51 -0.26 2.88 2.16
CA THR A 51 -0.39 1.49 2.64
C THR A 51 -0.72 1.45 4.12
N TRP A 52 -0.01 2.23 4.95
CA TRP A 52 -0.27 2.29 6.40
C TRP A 52 -1.68 2.77 6.72
N VAL A 53 -2.17 3.80 6.02
CA VAL A 53 -3.54 4.30 6.17
C VAL A 53 -4.55 3.22 5.78
N LEU A 54 -4.34 2.53 4.66
CA LEU A 54 -5.21 1.44 4.20
C LEU A 54 -5.24 0.27 5.18
N ILE A 55 -4.09 -0.12 5.75
CA ILE A 55 -4.01 -1.16 6.79
C ILE A 55 -4.82 -0.75 8.02
N ALA A 56 -4.67 0.49 8.50
CA ALA A 56 -5.42 0.97 9.66
C ALA A 56 -6.94 0.92 9.41
N ILE A 57 -7.39 1.37 8.23
CA ILE A 57 -8.80 1.30 7.83
C ILE A 57 -9.29 -0.15 7.76
N TYR A 58 -8.48 -1.04 7.17
CA TYR A 58 -8.80 -2.46 7.07
C TYR A 58 -8.99 -3.10 8.46
N VAL A 59 -8.10 -2.81 9.41
CA VAL A 59 -8.18 -3.34 10.79
C VAL A 59 -9.44 -2.83 11.49
N LEU A 60 -9.75 -1.54 11.38
CA LEU A 60 -10.99 -0.96 11.96
C LEU A 60 -12.24 -1.61 11.38
N LEU A 61 -12.28 -1.82 10.07
CA LEU A 61 -13.38 -2.54 9.42
C LEU A 61 -13.43 -4.00 9.86
N ALA A 62 -12.29 -4.68 9.98
CA ALA A 62 -12.22 -6.06 10.41
C ALA A 62 -12.78 -6.24 11.84
N ILE A 63 -12.43 -5.35 12.76
CA ILE A 63 -13.01 -5.31 14.11
C ILE A 63 -14.52 -5.10 14.03
N LYS A 64 -14.99 -4.08 13.28
CA LYS A 64 -16.42 -3.80 13.14
C LYS A 64 -17.21 -4.96 12.54
N PHE A 65 -16.63 -5.73 11.60
CA PHE A 65 -17.34 -6.84 10.96
C PHE A 65 -17.26 -8.16 11.70
N ASN A 66 -16.22 -8.40 12.49
CA ASN A 66 -15.99 -9.68 13.17
C ASN A 66 -16.25 -9.65 14.68
N LEU A 67 -16.07 -8.50 15.34
CA LEU A 67 -16.25 -8.34 16.79
C LEU A 67 -17.53 -7.60 17.17
N ALA A 68 -18.22 -6.96 16.22
CA ALA A 68 -19.60 -6.55 16.43
C ALA A 68 -20.51 -7.79 16.27
N VAL A 69 -20.56 -8.59 17.33
CA VAL A 69 -21.65 -9.55 17.61
C VAL A 69 -22.89 -8.78 18.01
#